data_AF-A0A0F9A0L3-F1
#
_entry.id   AF-A0A0F9A0L3-F1
#
_cell.length_a   1.000
_cell.length_b   1.000
_cell.length_c   1.000
_cell.angle_alpha   90.00
_cell.angle_beta   90.00
_cell.angle_gamma   90.00
#
_symmetry.space_group_name_H-M   'P 1'
#
loop_
_entity.id
_entity.type
_entity.pdbx_description
1 polymer ?
#
loop_
_entity_poly.entity_id
_entity_poly.type
_entity_poly.pdbx_seq_one_letter_code
_entity_poly.pdbx_strand_id
1 'polypeptide(L)' 'MTTELTVLTLAALLQGVQFVVYAVPANRELGPGYTMSARDRDPSRALSDRTARLGRALD' A
#
# COMPACT_ATOMS: atom_id res chain seq x y z
N MET A 1 9.51 -23.11 17.25
CA MET A 1 9.81 -22.29 16.05
C MET A 1 10.56 -23.17 15.06
N THR A 2 9.93 -23.56 13.95
CA THR A 2 10.60 -24.29 12.85
C THR A 2 11.18 -23.29 11.86
N THR A 3 12.19 -23.70 11.07
CA THR A 3 12.75 -22.85 10.01
C THR A 3 11.68 -22.40 9.01
N GLU A 4 10.78 -23.30 8.63
CA GLU A 4 9.65 -22.99 7.75
C GLU A 4 8.76 -21.87 8.33
N LEU A 5 8.35 -21.98 9.60
CA LEU A 5 7.54 -20.95 10.25
C LEU A 5 8.28 -19.62 10.34
N THR A 6 9.59 -19.62 10.62
CA THR A 6 10.40 -18.40 10.61
C THR A 6 10.39 -17.73 9.23
N VAL A 7 10.64 -18.49 8.16
CA VAL A 7 10.68 -17.96 6.78
C VAL A 7 9.32 -17.40 6.38
N LEU A 8 8.23 -18.13 6.64
CA LEU A 8 6.87 -17.66 6.34
C LEU A 8 6.53 -16.38 7.12
N THR A 9 6.96 -16.29 8.38
CA THR A 9 6.75 -15.08 9.20
C THR A 9 7.51 -13.89 8.63
N LEU A 10 8.78 -14.07 8.26
CA LEU A 10 9.57 -13.02 7.64
C LEU A 10 8.99 -12.57 6.29
N ALA A 11 8.47 -13.51 5.49
CA ALA A 11 7.79 -13.18 4.23
C ALA A 11 6.52 -12.34 4.47
N ALA A 12 5.70 -12.70 5.46
CA ALA A 12 4.53 -11.92 5.84
C ALA A 12 4.89 -10.51 6.34
N LEU A 13 5.97 -10.38 7.13
CA LEU A 13 6.47 -9.08 7.59
C LEU A 13 6.96 -8.23 6.41
N LEU A 14 7.72 -8.82 5.48
CA LEU A 14 8.16 -8.14 4.27
C LEU A 14 6.97 -7.67 3.42
N GLN A 15 5.94 -8.50 3.27
CA GLN A 15 4.70 -8.12 2.60
C GLN A 15 4.03 -6.93 3.31
N GLY A 16 3.97 -6.95 4.64
CA GLY A 16 3.47 -5.82 5.43
C GLY A 16 4.23 -4.52 5.18
N VAL A 17 5.56 -4.59 5.07
CA VAL A 17 6.40 -3.44 4.70
C VAL A 17 6.06 -2.92 3.30
N GLN A 18 5.85 -3.80 2.32
CA GLN A 18 5.45 -3.40 0.96
C GLN A 18 4.10 -2.65 0.95
N PHE A 19 3.12 -3.14 1.73
CA PHE A 19 1.86 -2.42 1.93
C PHE A 19 2.08 -1.02 2.50
N VAL A 20 2.93 -0.88 3.53
CA VAL A 20 3.21 0.43 4.16
C VAL A 20 3.91 1.38 3.17
N VAL A 21 4.87 0.89 2.39
CA VAL A 21 5.61 1.67 1.39
C VAL A 21 4.67 2.29 0.33
N TYR A 22 3.59 1.61 -0.04
CA TYR A 22 2.57 2.17 -0.94
C TYR A 22 1.52 3.01 -0.19
N ALA A 23 0.97 2.49 0.91
CA ALA A 23 -0.19 3.08 1.58
C ALA A 23 0.11 4.46 2.18
N VAL A 24 1.32 4.65 2.74
CA VAL A 24 1.71 5.93 3.36
C VAL A 24 1.72 7.08 2.33
N PRO A 25 2.47 7.02 1.21
CA PRO A 25 2.45 8.09 0.22
C PRO A 25 1.08 8.24 -0.44
N ALA A 26 0.38 7.15 -0.76
CA ALA A 26 -0.97 7.23 -1.33
C ALA A 26 -1.95 7.97 -0.41
N ASN A 27 -1.87 7.73 0.91
CA ASN A 27 -2.71 8.42 1.88
C ASN A 27 -2.33 9.90 2.05
N ARG A 28 -1.04 10.25 1.96
CA ARG A 28 -0.61 11.67 1.97
C ARG A 28 -1.02 12.41 0.70
N GLU A 29 -0.97 11.73 -0.45
CA GLU A 29 -1.28 12.28 -1.76
C GLU A 29 -2.78 12.36 -2.06
N LEU A 30 -3.61 11.43 -1.58
CA LEU A 30 -5.06 11.49 -1.83
C LEU A 30 -5.84 12.00 -0.61
N GLY A 31 -5.25 11.86 0.57
CA GLY A 31 -5.87 12.20 1.85
C GLY A 31 -6.80 11.09 2.35
N PRO A 32 -7.01 11.01 3.68
CA PRO A 32 -7.90 10.03 4.31
C PRO A 32 -9.35 10.14 3.83
N GLY A 33 -9.79 11.34 3.45
CA GLY A 33 -11.14 11.57 2.92
C GLY A 33 -11.44 10.84 1.61
N TYR A 34 -10.41 10.43 0.86
CA TYR A 34 -10.58 9.55 -0.30
C TYR A 34 -10.23 8.10 0.03
N THR A 35 -9.06 7.86 0.63
CA THR A 35 -8.53 6.50 0.85
C THR A 35 -9.36 5.67 1.84
N MET A 36 -10.09 6.31 2.75
CA MET A 36 -11.01 5.66 3.70
C MET A 36 -12.49 5.86 3.34
N SER A 37 -12.79 6.42 2.16
CA SER A 37 -14.17 6.57 1.67
C SER A 37 -14.66 5.31 0.95
N ALA A 38 -15.93 5.33 0.52
CA ALA A 38 -16.49 4.31 -0.37
C ALA A 38 -15.83 4.28 -1.77
N ARG A 39 -15.12 5.35 -2.17
CA ARG A 39 -14.44 5.49 -3.47
C ARG A 39 -15.35 5.39 -4.71
N ASP A 40 -16.64 5.73 -4.56
CA ASP A 40 -17.63 5.71 -5.66
C ASP A 40 -17.41 6.81 -6.73
N ARG A 41 -16.55 7.78 -6.43
CA ARG A 41 -16.12 8.84 -7.35
C ARG A 41 -14.62 8.80 -7.53
N ASP A 42 -14.12 9.37 -8.61
CA ASP A 42 -12.69 9.55 -8.80
C ASP A 42 -12.06 10.46 -7.70
N PRO A 43 -10.75 10.29 -7.42
CA PRO A 43 -10.04 11.16 -6.50
C PRO A 43 -9.96 12.58 -7.08
N SER A 44 -9.96 13.58 -6.21
CA SER A 44 -9.90 15.00 -6.62
C SER A 44 -8.55 15.41 -7.20
N ARG A 45 -7.53 14.56 -7.06
CA ARG A 45 -6.19 14.71 -7.65
C ARG A 45 -5.63 13.33 -7.96
N ALA A 46 -4.84 13.25 -9.02
CA ALA A 46 -4.12 12.03 -9.36
C ALA A 46 -2.97 11.77 -8.38
N LEU A 47 -2.60 10.50 -8.25
CA LEU A 47 -1.34 10.11 -7.63
C LEU A 47 -0.16 10.58 -8.50
N SER A 48 0.97 10.84 -7.87
CA SER A 48 2.24 11.01 -8.57
C SER A 48 2.63 9.72 -9.30
N ASP A 49 3.37 9.83 -10.40
CA ASP A 49 3.80 8.64 -11.16
C ASP A 49 4.57 7.63 -10.30
N ARG A 50 5.32 8.12 -9.31
CA ARG A 50 6.06 7.26 -8.38
C ARG A 50 5.09 6.46 -7.51
N THR A 51 4.12 7.11 -6.90
CA THR A 51 3.16 6.44 -6.01
C THR A 51 2.23 5.53 -6.79
N ALA A 52 1.83 5.92 -8.00
CA ALA A 52 1.09 5.06 -8.93
C ALA A 52 1.89 3.80 -9.32
N ARG A 53 3.22 3.92 -9.55
CA ARG A 53 4.09 2.76 -9.80
C ARG A 53 4.19 1.84 -8.58
N LEU A 54 4.23 2.38 -7.37
CA LEU A 54 4.21 1.57 -6.14
C LEU A 54 2.89 0.80 -6.01
N GLY A 55 1.76 1.44 -6.34
CA GLY A 55 0.46 0.76 -6.37
C GLY A 55 0.44 -0.40 -7.36
N ARG A 56 0.92 -0.19 -8.59
CA ARG A 56 1.01 -1.24 -9.61
C ARG A 56 2.00 -2.36 -9.29
N ALA A 57 2.93 -2.16 -8.36
CA ALA A 57 3.84 -3.20 -7.91
C ALA A 57 3.25 -4.05 -6.77
N LEU A 58 2.18 -3.57 -6.14
CA LEU A 58 1.47 -4.23 -5.05
C LEU A 58 0.25 -5.02 -5.54
N ASP A 59 -0.42 -4.55 -6.61
CA ASP A 59 -1.46 -5.26 -7.38
C ASP A 59 -0.86 -6.39 -8.24
#